data_AF-A0A519UZI1-F1
#
_entry.id   AF-A0A519UZI1-F1
#
_cell.length_a   1.000
_cell.length_b   1.000
_cell.length_c   1.000
_cell.angle_alpha   90.00
_cell.angle_beta   90.00
_cell.angle_gamma   90.00
#
_symmetry.space_group_name_H-M   'P 1'
#
loop_
_entity.id
_entity.type
_entity.pdbx_description
1 polymer ?
#
loop_
_entity_poly.entity_id
_entity_poly.type
_entity_poly.pdbx_seq_one_letter_code
_entity_poly.pdbx_strand_id
1 'polypeptide(L)'
;PFPGNVRELQHTLERAVIMAEGDELRADDLLFSALETPAPAAGFGPSLRLDELEKTAIQRVIDKHQGNISQAARELGITRMALYRRLGKHNI
;
A
#
# COMPACT_ATOMS: atom_id res chain seq x y z
N PRO A 1 -14.59 -14.04 7.06
CA PRO A 1 -15.02 -12.68 7.47
C PRO A 1 -15.04 -11.75 6.25
N PHE A 2 -16.13 -11.00 6.05
CA PHE A 2 -16.24 -10.04 4.95
C PHE A 2 -15.29 -8.85 5.20
N PRO A 3 -14.49 -8.41 4.22
CA PRO A 3 -13.45 -7.39 4.41
C PRO A 3 -13.98 -5.96 4.56
N GLY A 4 -15.26 -5.71 4.22
CA GLY A 4 -15.89 -4.39 4.22
C GLY A 4 -16.91 -4.14 5.34
N ASN A 5 -17.56 -2.98 5.28
CA ASN A 5 -18.68 -2.60 6.17
C ASN A 5 -20.04 -3.15 5.68
N VAL A 6 -21.08 -3.04 6.51
CA VAL A 6 -22.43 -3.57 6.17
C VAL A 6 -23.03 -2.91 4.92
N ARG A 7 -22.70 -1.65 4.62
CA ARG A 7 -23.17 -0.96 3.40
C ARG A 7 -22.52 -1.52 2.15
N GLU A 8 -21.24 -1.87 2.23
CA GLU A 8 -20.51 -2.53 1.15
C GLU A 8 -21.05 -3.93 0.86
N LEU A 9 -21.42 -4.68 1.90
CA LEU A 9 -22.09 -5.97 1.74
C LEU A 9 -23.43 -5.81 1.02
N GLN A 10 -24.24 -4.81 1.43
CA GLN A 10 -25.52 -4.52 0.79
C GLN A 10 -25.34 -4.19 -0.70
N HIS A 11 -24.44 -3.26 -1.06
CA HIS A 11 -24.21 -2.90 -2.46
C HIS A 11 -23.68 -4.08 -3.29
N THR A 12 -22.86 -4.94 -2.69
CA THR A 12 -22.34 -6.15 -3.36
C THR A 12 -23.47 -7.11 -3.68
N LEU A 13 -24.39 -7.35 -2.75
CA LEU A 13 -25.56 -8.20 -2.95
C LEU A 13 -26.54 -7.59 -3.95
N GLU A 14 -26.82 -6.28 -3.87
CA GLU A 14 -27.68 -5.59 -4.84
C GLU A 14 -27.14 -5.73 -6.26
N ARG A 15 -25.83 -5.51 -6.45
CA ARG A 15 -25.19 -5.70 -7.75
C ARG A 15 -25.24 -7.16 -8.21
N ALA A 16 -24.96 -8.11 -7.33
CA ALA A 16 -25.01 -9.53 -7.66
C ALA A 16 -26.42 -9.93 -8.14
N VAL A 17 -27.47 -9.46 -7.47
CA VAL A 17 -28.86 -9.70 -7.89
C VAL A 17 -29.18 -9.07 -9.25
N ILE A 18 -28.68 -7.86 -9.53
CA ILE A 18 -28.90 -7.19 -10.82
C ILE A 18 -28.19 -7.93 -11.97
N MET A 19 -27.01 -8.49 -11.71
CA MET A 19 -26.17 -9.12 -12.73
C MET A 19 -26.38 -10.62 -12.86
N ALA A 20 -27.10 -11.25 -11.92
CA ALA A 20 -27.37 -12.68 -11.97
C ALA A 20 -28.27 -13.04 -13.15
N GLU A 21 -27.86 -14.05 -13.89
CA GLU A 21 -28.63 -14.59 -15.03
C GLU A 21 -29.66 -15.67 -14.60
N GLY A 22 -29.66 -16.06 -13.32
CA GLY A 22 -30.56 -17.08 -12.77
C GLY A 22 -31.01 -16.81 -11.33
N ASP A 23 -31.81 -17.72 -10.79
CA ASP A 23 -32.45 -17.57 -9.47
C ASP A 23 -31.51 -17.85 -8.28
N GLU A 24 -30.29 -18.32 -8.52
CA GLU A 24 -29.29 -18.62 -7.49
C GLU A 24 -28.02 -17.81 -7.73
N LEU A 25 -27.59 -17.07 -6.70
CA LEU A 25 -26.29 -16.40 -6.69
C LEU A 25 -25.18 -17.40 -6.43
N ARG A 26 -24.20 -17.44 -7.33
CA ARG A 26 -22.96 -18.21 -7.21
C ARG A 26 -21.84 -17.31 -6.68
N ALA A 27 -20.76 -17.93 -6.23
CA ALA A 27 -19.60 -17.21 -5.73
C ALA A 27 -19.02 -16.23 -6.78
N ASP A 28 -19.13 -16.57 -8.06
CA ASP A 28 -18.64 -15.75 -9.17
C ASP A 28 -19.47 -14.46 -9.38
N ASP A 29 -20.72 -14.43 -8.89
CA ASP A 29 -21.59 -13.24 -8.95
C ASP A 29 -21.22 -12.20 -7.88
N LEU A 30 -20.52 -12.65 -6.83
CA LEU A 30 -20.04 -11.81 -5.73
C LEU A 30 -18.68 -11.20 -6.09
N LEU A 31 -18.71 -10.27 -7.03
CA LEU A 31 -17.54 -9.47 -7.38
C LEU A 31 -17.21 -8.53 -6.21
N PHE A 32 -16.10 -8.75 -5.51
CA PHE A 32 -15.58 -7.81 -4.53
C PHE A 32 -14.62 -6.83 -5.24
N SER A 33 -14.62 -5.56 -4.83
CA SER A 33 -13.66 -4.60 -5.39
C SER A 33 -12.24 -5.09 -5.11
N ALA A 34 -11.32 -4.98 -6.07
CA ALA A 34 -9.91 -5.35 -5.88
C ALA A 34 -9.22 -4.58 -4.74
N LEU A 35 -9.84 -3.50 -4.26
CA LEU A 35 -9.45 -2.75 -3.06
C LEU A 35 -9.69 -3.54 -1.75
N GLU A 36 -10.52 -4.58 -1.77
CA GLU A 36 -10.91 -5.38 -0.61
C GLU A 36 -10.26 -6.77 -0.55
N THR A 37 -9.57 -7.18 -1.61
CA THR A 37 -8.59 -8.26 -1.45
C THR A 37 -7.49 -7.65 -0.60
N PRO A 38 -7.22 -8.16 0.63
CA PRO A 38 -6.02 -7.73 1.32
C PRO A 38 -4.88 -8.13 0.39
N ALA A 39 -4.28 -7.16 -0.30
CA ALA A 39 -3.02 -7.36 -0.98
C ALA A 39 -2.14 -8.09 0.04
N PRO A 40 -1.48 -9.22 -0.33
CA PRO A 40 -0.59 -9.90 0.60
C PRO A 40 0.29 -8.81 1.18
N ALA A 41 0.16 -8.58 2.49
CA ALA A 41 0.66 -7.38 3.14
C ALA A 41 2.15 -7.27 2.77
N ALA A 42 2.43 -6.44 1.76
CA ALA A 42 3.77 -6.24 1.26
C ALA A 42 4.42 -5.27 2.25
N GLY A 43 4.70 -5.81 3.44
CA GLY A 43 5.53 -5.25 4.50
C GLY A 43 5.27 -3.79 4.83
N PHE A 44 4.15 -3.50 5.49
CA PHE A 44 4.23 -2.60 6.63
C PHE A 44 4.37 -3.49 7.85
N GLY A 45 5.61 -3.71 8.30
CA GLY A 45 5.90 -4.47 9.51
C GLY A 45 5.25 -3.84 10.75
N PRO A 46 5.41 -4.46 11.94
CA PRO A 46 4.61 -4.21 13.16
C PRO A 46 4.87 -2.85 13.83
N SER A 47 5.42 -1.88 13.12
CA SER A 47 5.80 -0.58 13.63
C SER A 47 5.38 0.50 12.64
N LEU A 48 4.31 1.21 12.99
CA LEU A 48 3.89 2.47 12.37
C LEU A 48 4.80 3.63 12.80
N ARG A 49 6.04 3.34 13.23
CA ARG A 49 6.97 4.38 13.66
C ARG A 49 7.43 5.16 12.44
N LEU A 50 7.24 6.46 12.51
CA LEU A 50 7.67 7.40 11.46
C LEU A 50 9.15 7.22 11.10
N ASP A 51 10.01 6.94 12.09
CA ASP A 51 11.45 6.72 11.88
C ASP A 51 11.75 5.49 11.00
N GLU A 52 10.99 4.40 11.14
CA GLU A 52 11.23 3.17 10.37
C GLU A 52 10.68 3.28 8.95
N LEU A 53 9.54 3.95 8.79
CA LEU A 53 9.00 4.32 7.48
C LEU A 53 9.97 5.24 6.73
N GLU A 54 10.52 6.24 7.42
CA GLU A 54 11.53 7.15 6.88
C GLU A 54 12.80 6.40 6.44
N LYS A 55 13.33 5.52 7.31
CA LYS A 55 14.50 4.67 7.00
C LYS A 55 14.26 3.81 5.76
N THR A 56 13.11 3.13 5.71
CA THR A 56 12.76 2.24 4.60
C THR A 56 12.59 3.02 3.28
N ALA A 57 11.95 4.19 3.33
CA ALA A 57 11.78 5.04 2.15
C ALA A 57 13.13 5.54 1.62
N ILE A 58 14.02 6.01 2.51
CA ILE A 58 15.37 6.45 2.14
C ILE A 58 16.16 5.31 1.47
N GLN A 59 16.16 4.12 2.07
CA GLN A 59 16.88 2.97 1.53
C GLN A 59 16.38 2.59 0.13
N ARG A 60 15.06 2.47 -0.04
CA ARG A 60 14.45 2.11 -1.33
C ARG A 60 14.84 3.07 -2.45
N VAL A 61 14.85 4.37 -2.16
CA VAL A 61 15.20 5.38 -3.17
C VAL A 61 16.70 5.36 -3.48
N ILE A 62 17.57 5.13 -2.47
CA ILE A 62 19.01 4.98 -2.69
C ILE A 62 19.32 3.76 -3.55
N ASP A 63 18.70 2.62 -3.26
CA ASP A 63 18.89 1.38 -4.01
C ASP A 63 18.41 1.54 -5.46
N LYS A 64 17.23 2.17 -5.65
CA LYS A 64 16.67 2.50 -6.97
C LYS A 64 17.62 3.35 -7.81
N HIS A 65 18.34 4.29 -7.19
CA HIS A 65 19.31 5.16 -7.85
C HIS A 65 20.76 4.66 -7.74
N GLN A 66 20.97 3.38 -7.39
CA GLN A 66 22.29 2.74 -7.31
C GLN A 66 23.30 3.54 -6.47
N GLY A 67 22.86 4.11 -5.34
CA GLY A 67 23.73 4.91 -4.46
C GLY A 67 23.91 6.38 -4.89
N ASN A 68 23.25 6.85 -5.95
CA ASN A 68 23.35 8.25 -6.37
C ASN A 68 22.54 9.17 -5.43
N ILE A 69 23.21 9.66 -4.39
CA ILE A 69 22.63 10.53 -3.34
C ILE A 69 21.96 11.78 -3.90
N SER A 70 22.49 12.36 -4.99
CA SER A 70 21.92 13.57 -5.59
C SER A 70 20.57 13.31 -6.27
N GLN A 71 20.44 12.17 -6.96
CA GLN A 71 19.18 11.76 -7.58
C GLN A 71 18.18 11.29 -6.54
N ALA A 72 18.65 10.54 -5.53
CA ALA A 72 17.81 10.09 -4.43
C ALA A 72 17.21 11.25 -3.62
N ALA A 73 18.01 12.27 -3.31
CA ALA A 73 17.53 13.47 -2.63
C ALA A 73 16.48 14.22 -3.46
N ARG A 74 16.68 14.32 -4.78
CA ARG A 74 15.74 14.96 -5.71
C ARG A 74 14.40 14.21 -5.76
N GLU A 75 14.43 12.89 -5.83
CA GLU A 75 13.20 12.07 -5.80
C GLU A 75 12.47 12.17 -4.45
N LEU A 76 13.22 12.21 -3.34
CA LEU A 76 12.66 12.42 -1.99
C LEU A 76 12.19 13.85 -1.73
N GLY A 77 12.44 14.80 -2.65
CA GLY A 77 12.05 16.20 -2.49
C GLY A 77 12.82 16.95 -1.40
N ILE A 78 14.03 16.50 -1.04
CA ILE A 78 14.87 17.10 0.00
C ILE A 78 16.23 17.52 -0.55
N THR A 79 16.94 18.37 0.20
CA THR A 79 18.32 18.72 -0.16
C THR A 79 19.27 17.56 0.11
N ARG A 80 20.39 17.52 -0.61
CA ARG A 80 21.47 16.54 -0.40
C ARG A 80 21.97 16.55 1.06
N MET A 81 22.09 17.73 1.66
CA MET A 81 22.50 17.89 3.07
C MET A 81 21.47 17.30 4.03
N ALA A 82 20.17 17.50 3.76
CA ALA A 82 19.11 16.91 4.58
C ALA A 82 19.11 15.37 4.49
N LEU A 83 19.38 14.81 3.31
CA LEU A 83 19.52 13.37 3.12
C LEU A 83 20.72 12.80 3.91
N TYR A 84 21.90 13.43 3.84
CA TYR A 84 23.06 13.00 4.63
C TYR A 84 22.79 13.03 6.14
N ARG A 85 22.09 14.04 6.64
CA ARG A 85 21.71 14.11 8.06
C ARG A 85 20.79 12.96 8.47
N ARG A 86 19.84 12.57 7.60
CA ARG A 86 18.94 11.44 7.86
C ARG A 86 19.68 10.09 7.79
N LEU A 87 20.61 9.93 6.85
CA LEU A 87 21.49 8.75 6.79
C LEU A 87 22.31 8.58 8.07
N GLY A 88 22.93 9.64 8.55
CA GLY A 88 23.64 9.64 9.83
C GLY A 88 22.73 9.34 11.04
N LYS A 89 21.51 9.88 11.06
CA LYS A 89 20.51 9.60 12.11
C LYS A 89 20.10 8.13 12.16
N HIS A 90 19.99 7.48 10.99
CA HIS A 90 19.49 6.11 10.87
C HIS A 90 20.61 5.05 10.72
N ASN A 91 21.87 5.49 10.79
CA ASN A 91 23.09 4.68 10.68
C ASN A 91 23.13 3.84 9.39
N ILE A 92 22.80 4.48 8.27
CA ILE A 92 22.76 3.92 6.91
C ILE A 92 23.85 4.55 6.06
#